data_AF-A0A4R8XQ53-F1
#
_entry.id   AF-A0A4R8XQ53-F1
#
_cell.length_a   1.000
_cell.length_b   1.000
_cell.length_c   1.000
_cell.angle_alpha   90.00
_cell.angle_beta   90.00
_cell.angle_gamma   90.00
#
_symmetry.space_group_name_H-M   'P 1'
#
loop_
_entity.id
_entity.type
_entity.pdbx_description
1 polymer ?
#
loop_
_entity_poly.entity_id
_entity_poly.type
_entity_poly.pdbx_seq_one_letter_code
_entity_poly.pdbx_strand_id
1 'polypeptide(L)'
;MQENKAGRPCKVCTSGERSNIEKMLVSGAGGISTISGVSAVSAVSAVSARFTISPSSLYRHISSHMAPLLRGAIRGSETLDTTSLMERIQAIADDALSARRSAQATGSTITALKAGDHELKALNTLMERLGIDSTETIDLLVASKALLRSVGAFIAQNPLPGSLLIDELAKRSPELADSYREIQAKATSLERSSK
;
A
#
# COMPACT_ATOMS: atom_id res chain seq x y z
N MET A 1 -17.68 22.73 -15.79
CA MET A 1 -17.08 22.38 -17.10
C MET A 1 -15.68 22.97 -17.12
N GLN A 2 -14.62 22.15 -17.18
CA GLN A 2 -13.24 22.66 -17.23
C GLN A 2 -12.95 23.13 -18.66
N GLU A 3 -12.56 24.40 -18.82
CA GLU A 3 -12.10 24.96 -20.10
C GLU A 3 -10.81 24.27 -20.54
N ASN A 4 -10.86 23.53 -21.64
CA ASN A 4 -9.70 22.92 -22.25
C ASN A 4 -8.81 24.02 -22.84
N LYS A 5 -7.60 24.21 -22.30
CA LYS A 5 -6.51 24.87 -23.03
C LYS A 5 -6.38 24.19 -24.40
N ALA A 6 -6.33 24.98 -25.47
CA ALA A 6 -6.44 24.56 -26.88
C ALA A 6 -5.41 23.48 -27.30
N GLY A 7 -5.68 22.24 -26.92
CA GLY A 7 -4.92 21.05 -27.24
C GLY A 7 -5.81 20.03 -27.95
N ARG A 8 -5.17 19.06 -28.63
CA ARG A 8 -5.86 17.97 -29.32
C ARG A 8 -6.89 17.30 -28.37
N PRO A 9 -8.15 17.11 -28.80
CA PRO A 9 -9.18 16.53 -27.93
C PRO A 9 -8.79 15.12 -27.48
N CYS A 10 -8.97 14.83 -26.18
CA CYS A 10 -8.70 13.51 -25.63
C CYS A 10 -9.70 12.49 -26.19
N LYS A 11 -9.21 11.50 -26.95
CA LYS A 11 -10.04 10.45 -27.57
C LYS A 11 -10.88 9.66 -26.56
N VAL A 12 -10.38 9.48 -25.33
CA VAL A 12 -11.12 8.77 -24.27
C VAL A 12 -12.26 9.64 -23.76
N CYS A 13 -12.03 10.95 -23.56
CA CYS A 13 -13.06 11.88 -23.09
C CYS A 13 -14.21 12.05 -24.10
N THR A 14 -13.92 11.95 -25.39
CA THR A 14 -14.92 12.04 -26.47
C THR A 14 -15.54 10.70 -26.82
N SER A 15 -15.11 9.60 -26.22
CA SER A 15 -15.67 8.27 -26.47
C SER A 15 -17.01 8.11 -25.76
N GLY A 16 -18.02 7.54 -26.44
CA GLY A 16 -19.26 7.10 -25.79
C GLY A 16 -19.04 6.02 -24.73
N GLU A 17 -17.91 5.30 -24.82
CA GLU A 17 -17.51 4.22 -23.91
C GLU A 17 -16.64 4.72 -22.74
N ARG A 18 -16.55 6.03 -22.51
CA ARG A 18 -15.65 6.62 -21.50
C ARG A 18 -15.76 5.95 -20.14
N SER A 19 -16.99 5.79 -19.63
CA SER A 19 -17.22 5.19 -18.31
C SER A 19 -16.71 3.75 -18.23
N ASN A 20 -16.85 2.97 -19.30
CA ASN A 20 -16.40 1.57 -19.35
C ASN A 20 -14.87 1.48 -19.43
N ILE A 21 -14.24 2.37 -20.21
CA ILE A 21 -12.79 2.52 -20.29
C ILE A 21 -12.22 2.88 -18.91
N GLU A 22 -12.76 3.91 -18.26
CA GLU A 22 -12.30 4.36 -16.95
C GLU A 22 -12.50 3.28 -15.88
N LYS A 23 -13.67 2.62 -15.85
CA LYS A 23 -13.92 1.50 -14.95
C LYS A 23 -12.91 0.38 -15.13
N MET A 24 -12.60 0.01 -16.39
CA MET A 24 -11.62 -1.04 -16.68
C MET A 24 -10.19 -0.65 -16.29
N LEU A 25 -9.82 0.62 -16.48
CA LEU A 25 -8.51 1.13 -16.06
C LEU A 25 -8.38 1.12 -14.52
N VAL A 26 -9.42 1.52 -13.78
CA VAL A 26 -9.42 1.52 -12.31
C VAL A 26 -9.43 0.10 -11.74
N SER A 27 -10.19 -0.82 -12.34
CA SER A 27 -10.30 -2.20 -11.87
C SER A 27 -9.16 -3.12 -12.31
N GLY A 28 -8.19 -2.63 -13.10
CA GLY A 28 -7.06 -3.43 -13.59
C GLY A 28 -7.45 -4.48 -14.64
N ALA A 29 -8.51 -4.20 -15.41
CA ALA A 29 -9.44 -5.16 -16.00
C ALA A 29 -8.88 -6.44 -16.66
N GLY A 30 -8.91 -7.51 -15.88
CA GLY A 30 -9.95 -8.55 -15.96
C GLY A 30 -10.34 -8.90 -14.54
N GLY A 31 -11.62 -9.17 -14.24
CA GLY A 31 -12.10 -9.46 -12.88
C GLY A 31 -11.59 -10.78 -12.30
N ILE A 32 -10.28 -10.89 -12.12
CA ILE A 32 -9.60 -12.00 -11.44
C ILE A 32 -8.93 -11.40 -10.21
N SER A 33 -9.62 -11.60 -9.09
CA SER A 33 -9.09 -11.78 -7.74
C SER A 33 -7.84 -10.99 -7.36
N THR A 34 -8.04 -10.05 -6.44
CA THR A 34 -7.10 -9.16 -5.75
C THR A 34 -6.03 -9.88 -4.90
N ILE A 35 -5.41 -10.96 -5.39
CA ILE A 35 -4.38 -11.70 -4.64
C ILE A 35 -3.07 -11.90 -5.43
N SER A 36 -2.95 -11.49 -6.71
CA SER A 36 -1.66 -11.61 -7.40
C SER A 36 -1.42 -10.54 -8.46
N GLY A 37 -0.61 -9.54 -8.11
CA GLY A 37 0.43 -8.98 -8.97
C GLY A 37 0.10 -8.51 -10.40
N VAL A 38 -1.16 -8.29 -10.78
CA VAL A 38 -1.48 -7.81 -12.12
C VAL A 38 -1.00 -6.36 -12.27
N SER A 39 0.14 -6.21 -12.93
CA SER A 39 0.78 -4.93 -13.22
C SER A 39 -0.14 -4.01 -14.05
N ALA A 40 -0.17 -2.72 -13.72
CA ALA A 40 -0.92 -1.67 -14.43
C ALA A 40 -0.66 -1.64 -15.96
N VAL A 41 0.50 -2.16 -16.39
CA VAL A 41 0.86 -2.34 -17.79
C VAL A 41 -0.12 -3.27 -18.52
N SER A 42 -0.59 -4.32 -17.85
CA SER A 42 -1.55 -5.29 -18.40
C SER A 42 -2.92 -4.64 -18.68
N ALA A 43 -3.40 -3.81 -17.75
CA ALA A 43 -4.68 -3.14 -17.87
C ALA A 43 -4.72 -2.16 -19.05
N VAL A 44 -3.66 -1.35 -19.25
CA VAL A 44 -3.59 -0.42 -20.39
C VAL A 44 -3.56 -1.19 -21.72
N SER A 45 -2.82 -2.30 -21.79
CA SER A 45 -2.77 -3.15 -22.99
C SER A 45 -4.14 -3.75 -23.31
N ALA A 46 -4.82 -4.32 -22.32
CA ALA A 46 -6.14 -4.92 -22.48
C ALA A 46 -7.20 -3.89 -22.91
N VAL A 47 -7.20 -2.70 -22.29
CA VAL A 47 -8.11 -1.61 -22.65
C VAL A 47 -7.79 -1.07 -24.05
N SER A 48 -6.51 -0.96 -24.40
CA SER A 48 -6.08 -0.52 -25.72
C SER A 48 -6.60 -1.45 -26.81
N ALA A 49 -6.44 -2.76 -26.64
CA ALA A 49 -6.92 -3.77 -27.57
C ALA A 49 -8.45 -3.76 -27.69
N ARG A 50 -9.16 -3.70 -26.56
CA ARG A 50 -10.63 -3.79 -26.53
C ARG A 50 -11.34 -2.59 -27.15
N PHE A 51 -10.86 -1.37 -26.88
CA PHE A 51 -11.53 -0.15 -27.32
C PHE A 51 -10.87 0.50 -28.54
N THR A 52 -9.85 -0.14 -29.13
CA THR A 52 -9.06 0.40 -30.27
C THR A 52 -8.50 1.80 -30.01
N ILE A 53 -8.11 2.07 -28.75
CA ILE A 53 -7.49 3.33 -28.34
C ILE A 53 -5.99 3.12 -28.17
N SER A 54 -5.16 4.00 -28.72
CA SER A 54 -3.71 3.85 -28.58
C SER A 54 -3.28 3.91 -27.10
N PRO A 55 -2.28 3.12 -26.67
CA PRO A 55 -1.79 3.16 -25.29
C PRO A 55 -1.37 4.58 -24.88
N SER A 56 -0.73 5.32 -25.78
CA SER A 56 -0.33 6.71 -25.57
C SER A 56 -1.51 7.65 -25.27
N SER A 57 -2.68 7.41 -25.87
CA SER A 57 -3.89 8.19 -25.59
C SER A 57 -4.46 7.84 -24.22
N LEU A 58 -4.43 6.56 -23.84
CA LEU A 58 -4.83 6.10 -22.51
C LEU A 58 -3.92 6.69 -21.42
N TYR A 59 -2.59 6.64 -21.59
CA TYR A 59 -1.65 7.24 -20.63
C TYR A 59 -1.88 8.74 -20.46
N ARG A 60 -2.12 9.47 -21.56
CA ARG A 60 -2.43 10.91 -21.49
C ARG A 60 -3.75 11.17 -20.77
N HIS A 61 -4.77 10.34 -21.02
CA HIS A 61 -6.05 10.42 -20.32
C HIS A 61 -5.90 10.20 -18.82
N ILE A 62 -5.16 9.15 -18.44
CA ILE A 62 -4.90 8.81 -17.05
C ILE A 62 -4.18 9.96 -16.35
N SER A 63 -3.10 10.49 -16.94
CA SER A 63 -2.31 11.54 -16.29
C SER A 63 -3.01 12.89 -16.22
N SER A 64 -3.75 13.27 -17.27
CA SER A 64 -4.30 14.62 -17.43
C SER A 64 -5.73 14.77 -16.89
N HIS A 65 -6.52 13.69 -16.89
CA HIS A 65 -7.94 13.75 -16.55
C HIS A 65 -8.29 12.85 -15.36
N MET A 66 -7.89 11.57 -15.37
CA MET A 66 -8.26 10.68 -14.26
C MET A 66 -7.45 10.97 -13.00
N ALA A 67 -6.14 11.20 -13.08
CA ALA A 67 -5.29 11.36 -11.91
C ALA A 67 -5.70 12.57 -11.03
N PRO A 68 -6.08 13.75 -11.58
CA PRO A 68 -6.64 14.84 -10.77
C PRO A 68 -7.98 14.47 -10.12
N LEU A 69 -8.88 13.78 -10.83
CA LEU A 69 -10.18 13.36 -10.31
C LEU A 69 -10.03 12.32 -9.19
N LEU A 70 -9.16 11.33 -9.39
CA LEU A 70 -8.83 10.34 -8.36
C LEU A 70 -8.18 11.01 -7.14
N ARG A 71 -7.26 11.96 -7.34
CA ARG A 71 -6.67 12.74 -6.24
C ARG A 71 -7.72 13.56 -5.50
N GLY A 72 -8.68 14.16 -6.21
CA GLY A 72 -9.79 14.91 -5.62
C GLY A 72 -10.74 14.01 -4.85
N ALA A 73 -11.12 12.86 -5.42
CA ALA A 73 -11.96 11.86 -4.77
C ALA A 73 -11.29 11.29 -3.53
N ILE A 74 -9.99 11.00 -3.58
CA ILE A 74 -9.22 10.51 -2.43
C ILE A 74 -9.17 11.55 -1.31
N ARG A 75 -9.00 12.83 -1.66
CA ARG A 75 -9.00 13.94 -0.68
C ARG A 75 -10.38 14.22 -0.09
N GLY A 76 -11.44 14.00 -0.88
CA GLY A 76 -12.83 14.25 -0.47
C GLY A 76 -13.51 13.07 0.21
N SER A 77 -12.99 11.85 0.03
CA SER A 77 -13.42 10.70 0.82
C SER A 77 -12.75 10.77 2.19
N GLU A 78 -13.45 11.39 3.14
CA GLU A 78 -13.11 11.40 4.57
C GLU A 78 -12.98 9.97 5.16
N THR A 79 -13.36 8.95 4.38
CA THR A 79 -13.38 7.53 4.74
C THR A 79 -12.34 6.67 4.02
N LEU A 80 -11.41 7.24 3.24
CA LEU A 80 -10.23 6.44 2.88
C LEU A 80 -9.38 6.30 4.13
N ASP A 81 -9.56 5.17 4.79
CA ASP A 81 -8.78 4.77 5.95
C ASP A 81 -7.30 4.92 5.61
N THR A 82 -6.68 5.94 6.21
CA THR A 82 -5.27 6.29 6.05
C THR A 82 -4.40 5.06 6.30
N THR A 83 -4.85 4.17 7.20
CA THR A 83 -4.22 2.89 7.51
C THR A 83 -4.15 1.99 6.27
N SER A 84 -5.24 1.81 5.53
CA SER A 84 -5.26 1.00 4.30
C SER A 84 -4.31 1.51 3.21
N LEU A 85 -4.15 2.83 3.09
CA LEU A 85 -3.20 3.43 2.15
C LEU A 85 -1.76 3.19 2.61
N MET A 86 -1.50 3.35 3.92
CA MET A 86 -0.18 3.10 4.51
C MET A 86 0.23 1.64 4.38
N GLU A 87 -0.68 0.70 4.66
CA GLU A 87 -0.48 -0.74 4.44
C GLU A 87 -0.14 -1.03 2.98
N ARG A 88 -0.84 -0.40 2.04
CA ARG A 88 -0.60 -0.60 0.61
C ARG A 88 0.75 -0.05 0.16
N ILE A 89 1.19 1.09 0.68
CA ILE A 89 2.52 1.61 0.32
C ILE A 89 3.62 0.80 1.01
N GLN A 90 3.40 0.32 2.24
CA GLN A 90 4.30 -0.62 2.90
C GLN A 90 4.46 -1.90 2.06
N ALA A 91 3.36 -2.48 1.57
CA ALA A 91 3.40 -3.64 0.69
C ALA A 91 4.22 -3.37 -0.59
N ILE A 92 4.05 -2.20 -1.21
CA ILE A 92 4.86 -1.80 -2.39
C ILE A 92 6.35 -1.70 -2.05
N ALA A 93 6.70 -1.17 -0.87
CA ALA A 93 8.08 -1.07 -0.43
C ALA A 93 8.69 -2.47 -0.17
N ASP A 94 7.93 -3.36 0.46
CA ASP A 94 8.35 -4.75 0.71
C ASP A 94 8.53 -5.54 -0.60
N ASP A 95 7.63 -5.37 -1.56
CA ASP A 95 7.72 -5.97 -2.90
C ASP A 95 8.93 -5.43 -3.67
N ALA A 96 9.18 -4.11 -3.62
CA ALA A 96 10.33 -3.50 -4.28
C ALA A 96 11.65 -3.98 -3.66
N LEU A 97 11.73 -4.09 -2.34
CA LEU A 97 12.87 -4.66 -1.62
C LEU A 97 13.11 -6.14 -2.01
N SER A 98 12.04 -6.92 -2.07
CA SER A 98 12.09 -8.33 -2.48
C SER A 98 12.58 -8.50 -3.93
N ALA A 99 12.04 -7.69 -4.84
CA ALA A 99 12.47 -7.64 -6.24
C ALA A 99 13.94 -7.24 -6.37
N ARG A 100 14.39 -6.24 -5.60
CA ARG A 100 15.79 -5.80 -5.56
C ARG A 100 16.72 -6.92 -5.11
N ARG A 101 16.38 -7.63 -4.02
CA ARG A 101 17.17 -8.77 -3.52
C ARG A 101 17.24 -9.90 -4.54
N SER A 102 16.12 -10.21 -5.19
CA SER A 102 16.05 -11.24 -6.24
C SER A 102 16.89 -10.87 -7.47
N ALA A 103 16.85 -9.60 -7.88
CA ALA A 103 17.66 -9.08 -8.98
C ALA A 103 19.17 -9.10 -8.64
N GLN A 104 19.55 -8.80 -7.40
CA GLN A 104 20.94 -8.92 -6.94
C GLN A 104 21.43 -10.37 -6.95
N ALA A 105 20.61 -11.30 -6.45
CA ALA A 105 20.94 -12.73 -6.44
C ALA A 105 21.15 -13.31 -7.84
N THR A 106 20.48 -12.75 -8.86
CA THR A 106 20.58 -13.16 -10.27
C THR A 106 21.60 -12.35 -11.08
N GLY A 107 22.30 -11.39 -10.46
CA GLY A 107 23.27 -10.53 -11.14
C GLY A 107 22.66 -9.47 -12.07
N SER A 108 21.34 -9.27 -12.02
CA SER A 108 20.62 -8.30 -12.87
C SER A 108 20.69 -6.89 -12.28
N THR A 109 21.83 -6.22 -12.46
CA THR A 109 22.13 -4.88 -11.90
C THR A 109 21.12 -3.81 -12.30
N ILE A 110 20.68 -3.79 -13.56
CA ILE A 110 19.69 -2.82 -14.06
C ILE A 110 18.34 -3.00 -13.38
N THR A 111 17.90 -4.25 -13.20
CA THR A 111 16.64 -4.56 -12.53
C THR A 111 16.71 -4.18 -11.05
N ALA A 112 17.85 -4.45 -10.39
CA ALA A 112 18.07 -4.06 -9.00
C ALA A 112 18.02 -2.53 -8.82
N LEU A 113 18.63 -1.76 -9.74
CA LEU A 113 18.59 -0.29 -9.72
C LEU A 113 17.17 0.24 -9.90
N LYS A 114 16.41 -0.31 -10.86
CA LYS A 114 15.01 0.10 -11.07
C LYS A 114 14.12 -0.23 -9.86
N ALA A 115 14.30 -1.41 -9.27
CA ALA A 115 13.58 -1.78 -8.06
C ALA A 115 13.90 -0.82 -6.90
N GLY A 116 15.18 -0.45 -6.74
CA GLY A 116 15.59 0.55 -5.74
C GLY A 116 15.00 1.95 -5.99
N ASP A 117 14.92 2.41 -7.24
CA ASP A 117 14.26 3.69 -7.58
C ASP A 117 12.75 3.67 -7.28
N HIS A 118 12.08 2.54 -7.53
CA HIS A 118 10.68 2.36 -7.16
C HIS A 118 10.47 2.34 -5.64
N GLU A 119 11.35 1.67 -4.90
CA GLU A 119 11.37 1.66 -3.43
C GLU A 119 11.53 3.09 -2.87
N LEU A 120 12.53 3.84 -3.36
CA LEU A 120 12.75 5.23 -2.94
C LEU A 120 11.56 6.13 -3.24
N LYS A 121 10.91 5.98 -4.40
CA LYS A 121 9.72 6.77 -4.75
C LYS A 121 8.53 6.44 -3.84
N ALA A 122 8.33 5.16 -3.50
CA ALA A 122 7.28 4.75 -2.58
C ALA A 122 7.52 5.33 -1.17
N LEU A 123 8.76 5.26 -0.69
CA LEU A 123 9.16 5.82 0.60
C LEU A 123 9.03 7.35 0.64
N ASN A 124 9.48 8.06 -0.40
CA ASN A 124 9.30 9.52 -0.48
C ASN A 124 7.82 9.90 -0.50
N THR A 125 6.98 9.13 -1.20
CA THR A 125 5.53 9.36 -1.21
C THR A 125 4.92 9.14 0.18
N LEU A 126 5.38 8.13 0.93
CA LEU A 126 4.99 7.95 2.33
C LEU A 126 5.41 9.13 3.18
N MET A 127 6.66 9.57 3.06
CA MET A 127 7.20 10.69 3.84
C MET A 127 6.43 11.98 3.57
N GLU A 128 6.24 12.36 2.31
CA GLU A 128 5.50 13.56 1.91
C GLU A 128 4.04 13.54 2.38
N ARG A 129 3.39 12.36 2.38
CA ARG A 129 1.98 12.25 2.76
C ARG A 129 1.73 12.18 4.25
N LEU A 130 2.68 11.64 5.00
CA LEU A 130 2.61 11.54 6.45
C LEU A 130 3.21 12.77 7.15
N GLY A 131 3.78 13.70 6.39
CA GLY A 131 4.53 14.82 6.95
C GLY A 131 5.73 14.34 7.76
N ILE A 132 6.30 13.18 7.38
CA ILE A 132 7.53 12.66 7.99
C ILE A 132 8.69 13.39 7.33
N ASP A 133 8.84 14.65 7.75
CA ASP A 133 9.87 15.56 7.26
C ASP A 133 11.17 15.39 8.07
N SER A 134 11.09 14.67 9.19
CA SER A 134 12.15 14.49 10.17
C SER A 134 12.50 13.00 10.32
N THR A 135 13.81 12.72 10.26
CA THR A 135 14.39 11.42 10.62
C THR A 135 13.98 10.96 12.02
N GLU A 136 13.62 11.87 12.92
CA GLU A 136 13.16 11.55 14.27
C GLU A 136 11.86 10.73 14.26
N THR A 137 10.98 10.91 13.26
CA THR A 137 9.75 10.10 13.18
C THR A 137 10.05 8.68 12.75
N ILE A 138 11.06 8.48 11.89
CA ILE A 138 11.55 7.16 11.52
C ILE A 138 12.16 6.49 12.76
N ASP A 139 12.99 7.20 13.51
CA ASP A 139 13.59 6.70 14.75
C ASP A 139 12.52 6.36 15.80
N LEU A 140 11.48 7.19 15.93
CA LEU A 140 10.35 6.93 16.82
C LEU A 140 9.57 5.69 16.40
N LEU A 141 9.33 5.48 15.11
CA LEU A 141 8.67 4.27 14.60
C LEU A 141 9.51 3.02 14.84
N VAL A 142 10.82 3.10 14.60
CA VAL A 142 11.77 2.01 14.87
C VAL A 142 11.80 1.68 16.37
N ALA A 143 11.88 2.70 17.22
CA ALA A 143 11.84 2.55 18.68
C ALA A 143 10.51 1.96 19.16
N SER A 144 9.38 2.43 18.61
CA SER A 144 8.04 1.92 18.93
C SER A 144 7.92 0.45 18.53
N LYS A 145 8.40 0.06 17.35
CA LYS A 145 8.41 -1.34 16.90
C LYS A 145 9.28 -2.24 17.78
N ALA A 146 10.44 -1.75 18.21
CA ALA A 146 11.31 -2.47 19.13
C ALA A 146 10.62 -2.66 20.49
N LEU A 147 10.00 -1.59 21.02
CA LEU A 147 9.24 -1.62 22.27
C LEU A 147 8.09 -2.62 22.20
N LEU A 148 7.26 -2.55 21.15
CA LEU A 148 6.11 -3.45 20.97
C LEU A 148 6.54 -4.93 20.96
N ARG A 149 7.65 -5.25 20.30
CA ARG A 149 8.24 -6.59 20.28
C ARG A 149 8.73 -7.04 21.65
N SER A 150 9.45 -6.17 22.36
CA SER A 150 9.95 -6.46 23.70
C SER A 150 8.81 -6.69 24.69
N VAL A 151 7.74 -5.88 24.62
CA VAL A 151 6.53 -6.07 25.42
C VAL A 151 5.84 -7.39 25.07
N GLY A 152 5.70 -7.72 23.78
CA GLY A 152 5.13 -8.99 23.36
C GLY A 152 5.93 -10.19 23.86
N ALA A 153 7.26 -10.14 23.78
CA ALA A 153 8.15 -11.19 24.31
C ALA A 153 8.04 -11.30 25.84
N PHE A 154 8.00 -10.17 26.55
CA PHE A 154 7.79 -10.14 28.00
C PHE A 154 6.47 -10.81 28.40
N ILE A 155 5.37 -10.47 27.73
CA ILE A 155 4.04 -11.04 27.98
C ILE A 155 4.01 -12.55 27.71
N ALA A 156 4.64 -12.99 26.62
CA ALA A 156 4.73 -14.41 26.28
C ALA A 156 5.50 -15.22 27.33
N GLN A 157 6.58 -14.66 27.89
CA GLN A 157 7.42 -15.33 28.89
C GLN A 157 6.88 -15.20 30.32
N ASN A 158 6.04 -14.20 30.59
CA ASN A 158 5.55 -13.89 31.93
C ASN A 158 4.02 -13.70 31.92
N PRO A 159 3.22 -14.79 31.87
CA PRO A 159 1.78 -14.67 31.67
C PRO A 159 1.05 -13.87 32.77
N LEU A 160 1.43 -14.08 34.04
CA LEU A 160 0.80 -13.39 35.18
C LEU A 160 1.11 -11.88 35.21
N PRO A 161 2.37 -11.40 35.16
CA PRO A 161 2.65 -9.98 35.00
C PRO A 161 2.10 -9.41 33.68
N GLY A 162 2.15 -10.21 32.61
CA GLY A 162 1.67 -9.82 31.29
C GLY A 162 0.18 -9.51 31.27
N SER A 163 -0.66 -10.27 31.99
CA SER A 163 -2.10 -10.00 32.05
C SER A 163 -2.41 -8.67 32.75
N LEU A 164 -1.68 -8.32 33.81
CA LEU A 164 -1.84 -7.03 34.50
C LEU A 164 -1.50 -5.86 33.57
N LEU A 165 -0.42 -6.00 32.78
CA LEU A 165 -0.05 -4.99 31.79
C LEU A 165 -1.11 -4.85 30.69
N ILE A 166 -1.66 -5.97 30.21
CA ILE A 166 -2.76 -5.98 29.24
C ILE A 166 -4.01 -5.28 29.79
N ASP A 167 -4.38 -5.55 31.05
CA ASP A 167 -5.54 -4.93 31.69
C ASP A 167 -5.38 -3.42 31.85
N GLU A 168 -4.18 -2.96 32.18
CA GLU A 168 -3.88 -1.52 32.23
C GLU A 168 -3.90 -0.90 30.82
N LEU A 169 -3.33 -1.59 29.82
CA LEU A 169 -3.38 -1.18 28.42
C LEU A 169 -4.82 -1.07 27.91
N ALA A 170 -5.70 -1.98 28.29
CA ALA A 170 -7.10 -1.99 27.88
C ALA A 170 -7.85 -0.72 28.30
N LYS A 171 -7.41 -0.03 29.36
CA LYS A 171 -7.99 1.25 29.81
C LYS A 171 -7.68 2.40 28.86
N ARG A 172 -6.59 2.33 28.10
CA ARG A 172 -6.10 3.41 27.23
C ARG A 172 -6.19 3.08 25.75
N SER A 173 -6.00 1.81 25.39
CA SER A 173 -5.88 1.32 24.02
C SER A 173 -6.41 -0.11 23.93
N PRO A 174 -7.74 -0.31 23.85
CA PRO A 174 -8.35 -1.64 23.84
C PRO A 174 -7.88 -2.52 22.66
N GLU A 175 -7.71 -1.95 21.48
CA GLU A 175 -7.24 -2.66 20.28
C GLU A 175 -5.84 -3.27 20.47
N LEU A 176 -4.95 -2.52 21.13
CA LEU A 176 -3.59 -2.98 21.43
C LEU A 176 -3.61 -4.06 22.52
N ALA A 177 -4.50 -3.92 23.51
CA ALA A 177 -4.70 -4.94 24.54
C ALA A 177 -5.18 -6.26 23.92
N ASP A 178 -6.12 -6.22 22.97
CA ASP A 178 -6.60 -7.41 22.26
C ASP A 178 -5.49 -8.12 21.48
N SER A 179 -4.64 -7.34 20.80
CA SER A 179 -3.46 -7.88 20.10
C SER A 179 -2.51 -8.61 21.06
N TYR A 180 -2.29 -8.09 22.26
CA TYR A 180 -1.44 -8.73 23.26
C TYR A 180 -2.09 -9.94 23.95
N ARG A 181 -3.42 -9.95 24.11
CA ARG A 181 -4.17 -11.14 24.58
C ARG A 181 -3.99 -12.31 23.62
N GLU A 182 -4.04 -12.05 22.32
CA GLU A 182 -3.82 -13.08 21.30
C GLU A 182 -2.41 -13.67 21.39
N ILE A 183 -1.39 -12.83 21.57
CA ILE A 183 0.02 -13.26 21.75
C ILE A 183 0.15 -14.15 23.00
N GLN A 184 -0.43 -13.73 24.12
CA GLN A 184 -0.38 -14.49 25.37
C GLN A 184 -1.09 -15.85 25.25
N ALA A 185 -2.26 -15.88 24.60
CA ALA A 185 -3.02 -17.11 24.37
C ALA A 185 -2.23 -18.10 23.50
N LYS A 186 -1.60 -17.61 22.42
CA LYS A 186 -0.72 -18.42 21.55
C LYS A 186 0.47 -19.00 22.32
N ALA A 187 1.17 -18.20 23.12
CA ALA A 187 2.30 -18.68 23.93
C ALA A 187 1.88 -19.79 24.90
N THR A 188 0.76 -19.60 25.60
CA THR A 188 0.22 -20.58 26.55
C THR A 188 -0.19 -21.88 25.86
N SER A 189 -0.70 -21.81 24.63
CA SER A 189 -1.06 -23.01 23.85
C SER A 189 0.15 -23.85 23.44
N LEU A 190 1.27 -23.22 23.08
CA LEU A 190 2.50 -23.89 22.68
C LEU A 190 3.18 -24.65 23.83
N GLU A 191 3.14 -24.07 25.04
CA GLU A 191 3.67 -24.72 26.24
C GLU A 191 2.89 -25.99 26.63
N ARG A 192 1.58 -26.02 26.36
CA ARG A 192 0.73 -27.20 26.63
C ARG A 192 0.96 -28.31 25.63
N SER A 193 1.26 -27.99 24.37
CA SER A 193 1.53 -28.99 23.33
C SER A 193 2.93 -29.63 23.43
N SER A 194 3.83 -29.05 24.22
CA SER A 194 5.22 -29.55 24.38
C SER A 194 5.40 -30.50 25.57
N LYS A 195 4.32 -30.84 26.29
CA LYS A 195 4.31 -31.78 27.41
C LYS A 195 3.55 -33.04 27.03
#